data_AF-A0A536ZTK0-F1
#
_entry.id   AF-A0A536ZTK0-F1
#
_cell.length_a   1.000
_cell.length_b   1.000
_cell.length_c   1.000
_cell.angle_alpha   90.00
_cell.angle_beta   90.00
_cell.angle_gamma   90.00
#
_symmetry.space_group_name_H-M   'P 1'
#
loop_
_entity.id
_entity.type
_entity.pdbx_description
1 polymer ?
#
loop_
_entity_poly.entity_id
_entity_poly.type
_entity_poly.pdbx_seq_one_letter_code
_entity_poly.pdbx_strand_id
1 'polypeptide(L)'
;MFLRSLCAALIAAVAIFNSGCATLADARAARGTGEARIYDVPADAVWTALPGVLKEAGLDFVGDNRQEGYALAQRGISLLSYGEHVAIFVQEMRPGPKTRVEVVSKKAMATNVLAPNWEGEILDKLGQKLARPGAAPVVAGIDDVDAVPLNERGKQGYRDWLTKKMPRAFVIGEGGAWNSSWGTTPANLGEPNDPVQRAMQNCQKRGVKNCKLYAVDDRVVWVPD
;
A
#
# COMPACT_ATOMS: atom_id res chain seq x y z
N MET A 1 22.79 54.50 -35.25
CA MET A 1 23.00 53.03 -35.19
C MET A 1 23.14 52.48 -33.77
N PHE A 2 23.22 53.31 -32.71
CA PHE A 2 23.38 52.85 -31.32
C PHE A 2 22.08 52.64 -30.52
N LEU A 3 20.92 53.07 -31.04
CA LEU A 3 19.64 52.99 -30.31
C LEU A 3 18.92 51.64 -30.46
N ARG A 4 19.31 50.80 -31.43
CA ARG A 4 18.74 49.46 -31.63
C ARG A 4 19.38 48.39 -30.72
N SER A 5 20.64 48.58 -30.31
CA SER A 5 21.35 47.63 -29.44
C SER A 5 20.96 47.75 -27.96
N LEU A 6 20.40 48.89 -27.52
CA LEU A 6 19.92 49.05 -26.14
C LEU A 6 18.60 48.30 -25.88
N CYS A 7 17.73 48.13 -26.89
CA CYS A 7 16.52 47.32 -26.74
C CYS A 7 16.81 45.81 -26.69
N ALA A 8 17.83 45.33 -27.41
CA ALA A 8 18.20 43.92 -27.40
C ALA A 8 18.84 43.50 -26.05
N ALA A 9 19.57 44.41 -25.40
CA ALA A 9 20.16 44.15 -24.08
C ALA A 9 19.13 44.19 -22.93
N LEU A 10 18.06 44.98 -23.05
CA LEU A 10 16.99 45.01 -22.03
C LEU A 10 16.06 43.79 -22.09
N ILE A 11 15.89 43.17 -23.26
CA ILE A 11 15.08 41.95 -23.41
C ILE A 11 15.85 40.70 -22.93
N ALA A 12 17.19 40.73 -22.94
CA ALA A 12 18.03 39.64 -22.44
C ALA A 12 18.25 39.67 -20.91
N ALA A 13 17.96 40.80 -20.23
CA ALA A 13 18.18 40.96 -18.79
C ALA A 13 17.01 40.51 -17.89
N VAL A 14 15.88 40.09 -18.46
CA VAL A 14 14.69 39.61 -17.70
C VAL A 14 14.64 38.07 -17.61
N ALA A 15 15.55 37.35 -18.27
CA ALA A 15 15.61 35.88 -18.22
C ALA A 15 16.47 35.33 -17.06
N ILE A 16 16.88 36.18 -16.13
CA ILE A 16 17.62 35.81 -14.92
C ILE A 16 16.73 36.23 -13.76
N PHE A 17 16.48 35.32 -12.80
CA PHE A 17 15.55 35.40 -11.64
C PHE A 17 14.16 34.79 -11.83
N ASN A 18 14.11 33.45 -11.93
CA ASN A 18 13.00 32.67 -11.35
C ASN A 18 13.54 31.64 -10.35
N SER A 19 14.46 32.04 -9.47
CA SER A 19 14.69 31.32 -8.20
C SER A 19 13.64 31.77 -7.18
N GLY A 20 12.38 31.70 -7.58
CA GLY A 20 11.24 31.91 -6.68
C GLY A 20 11.09 30.69 -5.78
N CYS A 21 10.55 30.89 -4.58
CA CYS A 21 10.15 29.77 -3.74
C CYS A 21 9.25 28.84 -4.54
N ALA A 22 9.52 27.53 -4.53
CA ALA A 22 8.63 26.59 -5.21
C ALA A 22 7.22 26.70 -4.64
N THR A 23 6.21 26.45 -5.47
CA THR A 23 4.79 26.47 -5.11
C THR A 23 4.14 25.09 -5.33
N LEU A 24 2.90 24.91 -4.84
CA LEU A 24 2.09 23.72 -5.18
C LEU A 24 1.89 23.57 -6.69
N ALA A 25 1.80 24.68 -7.43
CA ALA A 25 1.67 24.64 -8.89
C ALA A 25 2.93 24.09 -9.55
N ASP A 26 4.12 24.41 -9.01
CA ASP A 26 5.41 23.89 -9.51
C ASP A 26 5.55 22.39 -9.23
N ALA A 27 5.09 21.92 -8.07
CA ALA A 27 5.05 20.49 -7.76
C ALA A 27 4.11 19.75 -8.74
N ARG A 28 2.94 20.33 -9.03
CA ARG A 28 1.99 19.77 -10.00
C ARG A 28 2.55 19.78 -11.44
N ALA A 29 3.21 20.85 -11.84
CA ALA A 29 3.79 21.00 -13.18
C ALA A 29 4.95 20.02 -13.42
N ALA A 30 5.60 19.55 -12.35
CA ALA A 30 6.70 18.59 -12.41
C ALA A 30 6.25 17.11 -12.44
N ARG A 31 5.02 16.83 -12.88
CA ARG A 31 4.57 15.45 -13.17
C ARG A 31 5.54 14.76 -14.12
N GLY A 32 5.85 13.51 -13.84
CA GLY A 32 6.82 12.68 -14.56
C GLY A 32 8.24 12.71 -13.99
N THR A 33 8.55 13.61 -13.05
CA THR A 33 9.90 13.70 -12.44
C THR A 33 9.99 13.05 -11.06
N GLY A 34 8.86 12.63 -10.50
CA GLY A 34 8.76 12.08 -9.15
C GLY A 34 9.09 10.59 -9.07
N GLU A 35 9.26 10.08 -7.85
CA GLU A 35 9.28 8.64 -7.63
C GLU A 35 7.88 8.09 -7.87
N ALA A 36 7.78 6.93 -8.52
CA ALA A 36 6.51 6.30 -8.79
C ALA A 36 6.54 4.81 -8.47
N ARG A 37 5.40 4.32 -7.97
CA ARG A 37 5.18 2.89 -7.70
C ARG A 37 3.80 2.47 -8.20
N ILE A 38 3.70 1.18 -8.51
CA ILE A 38 2.44 0.56 -8.93
C ILE A 38 1.91 -0.27 -7.76
N TYR A 39 0.65 -0.09 -7.45
CA TYR A 39 -0.08 -0.89 -6.46
C TYR A 39 -1.17 -1.70 -7.16
N ASP A 40 -1.35 -2.96 -6.76
CA ASP A 40 -2.37 -3.87 -7.28
C ASP A 40 -3.75 -3.63 -6.61
N VAL A 41 -4.17 -2.37 -6.60
CA VAL A 41 -5.47 -1.93 -6.07
C VAL A 41 -6.12 -0.92 -7.04
N PRO A 42 -7.46 -0.80 -7.06
CA PRO A 42 -8.13 0.24 -7.85
C PRO A 42 -7.80 1.64 -7.31
N ALA A 43 -7.89 2.67 -8.17
CA ALA A 43 -7.53 4.03 -7.80
C ALA A 43 -8.34 4.56 -6.60
N ASP A 44 -9.61 4.15 -6.47
CA ASP A 44 -10.47 4.50 -5.34
C ASP A 44 -9.90 4.08 -3.97
N ALA A 45 -9.18 2.95 -3.92
CA ALA A 45 -8.52 2.50 -2.69
C ALA A 45 -7.37 3.45 -2.31
N VAL A 46 -6.60 3.91 -3.31
CA VAL A 46 -5.54 4.90 -3.12
C VAL A 46 -6.14 6.24 -2.65
N TRP A 47 -7.20 6.71 -3.31
CA TRP A 47 -7.85 7.98 -2.96
C TRP A 47 -8.42 7.98 -1.54
N THR A 48 -8.99 6.85 -1.10
CA THR A 48 -9.44 6.66 0.29
C THR A 48 -8.26 6.63 1.26
N ALA A 49 -7.17 5.97 0.84
CA ALA A 49 -5.85 5.89 1.46
C ALA A 49 -5.23 7.23 1.90
N LEU A 50 -5.24 8.14 0.91
CA LEU A 50 -4.24 9.19 0.79
C LEU A 50 -4.29 10.25 1.90
N PRO A 51 -5.45 10.79 2.32
CA PRO A 51 -5.50 11.82 3.36
C PRO A 51 -4.92 11.33 4.70
N GLY A 52 -5.18 10.07 5.05
CA GLY A 52 -4.65 9.46 6.27
C GLY A 52 -3.12 9.30 6.21
N VAL A 53 -2.61 8.81 5.08
CA VAL A 53 -1.16 8.64 4.87
C VAL A 53 -0.42 9.98 4.93
N LEU A 54 -0.94 11.02 4.30
CA LEU A 54 -0.32 12.35 4.30
C LEU A 54 -0.30 12.94 5.72
N LYS A 55 -1.40 12.81 6.47
CA LYS A 55 -1.46 13.23 7.87
C LYS A 55 -0.45 12.46 8.74
N GLU A 56 -0.33 11.15 8.56
CA GLU A 56 0.64 10.30 9.28
C GLU A 56 2.11 10.59 8.88
N ALA A 57 2.34 11.16 7.69
CA ALA A 57 3.64 11.68 7.26
C ALA A 57 3.90 13.12 7.78
N GLY A 58 2.91 13.76 8.42
CA GLY A 58 3.04 15.15 8.87
C GLY A 58 2.90 16.19 7.75
N LEU A 59 2.20 15.84 6.67
CA LEU A 59 1.83 16.73 5.58
C LEU A 59 0.36 17.13 5.68
N ASP A 60 0.09 18.42 5.50
CA ASP A 60 -1.25 18.97 5.42
C ASP A 60 -1.83 18.69 4.03
N PHE A 61 -2.99 18.04 4.01
CA PHE A 61 -3.75 17.82 2.78
C PHE A 61 -4.43 19.12 2.33
N VAL A 62 -4.06 19.63 1.15
CA VAL A 62 -4.55 20.91 0.63
C VAL A 62 -5.80 20.71 -0.24
N GLY A 63 -5.84 19.63 -1.01
CA GLY A 63 -6.98 19.28 -1.85
C GLY A 63 -6.63 18.30 -2.96
N ASP A 64 -7.65 17.81 -3.66
CA ASP A 64 -7.51 16.89 -4.79
C ASP A 64 -8.38 17.28 -5.98
N ASN A 65 -8.00 16.76 -7.14
CA ASN A 65 -8.81 16.71 -8.34
C ASN A 65 -8.72 15.29 -8.91
N ARG A 66 -9.67 14.44 -8.54
CA ARG A 66 -9.71 13.03 -9.00
C ARG A 66 -9.94 12.90 -10.50
N GLN A 67 -10.60 13.88 -11.13
CA GLN A 67 -10.82 13.86 -12.58
C GLN A 67 -9.51 14.08 -13.34
N GLU A 68 -8.64 14.96 -12.85
CA GLU A 68 -7.30 15.19 -13.40
C GLU A 68 -6.23 14.24 -12.81
N GLY A 69 -6.59 13.45 -11.81
CA GLY A 69 -5.77 12.40 -11.24
C GLY A 69 -4.65 12.91 -10.33
N TYR A 70 -4.87 13.99 -9.55
CA TYR A 70 -3.87 14.46 -8.59
C TYR A 70 -4.42 14.92 -7.23
N ALA A 71 -3.56 14.90 -6.21
CA ALA A 71 -3.74 15.53 -4.91
C ALA A 71 -2.53 16.41 -4.57
N LEU A 72 -2.77 17.39 -3.72
CA LEU A 72 -1.78 18.37 -3.27
C LEU A 72 -1.66 18.33 -1.76
N ALA A 73 -0.43 18.32 -1.28
CA ALA A 73 -0.10 18.38 0.12
C ALA A 73 1.05 19.36 0.36
N GLN A 74 1.15 19.87 1.58
CA GLN A 74 2.23 20.78 1.95
C GLN A 74 2.68 20.55 3.38
N ARG A 75 3.88 20.99 3.70
CA ARG A 75 4.31 21.19 5.08
C ARG A 75 4.65 22.65 5.31
N GLY A 76 4.21 23.18 6.45
CA GLY A 76 4.65 24.48 6.93
C GLY A 76 6.15 24.53 7.27
N ILE A 77 6.64 25.73 7.57
CA ILE A 77 8.03 25.94 7.99
C ILE A 77 8.28 25.14 9.29
N SER A 78 9.39 24.41 9.33
CA SER A 78 9.87 23.68 10.50
C SER A 78 11.33 24.07 10.81
N LEU A 79 11.84 23.66 11.97
CA LEU A 79 13.21 23.95 12.43
C LEU A 79 14.31 23.61 11.41
N LEU A 80 14.05 22.67 10.50
CA LEU A 80 15.01 22.17 9.49
C LEU A 80 14.50 22.33 8.05
N SER A 81 13.33 22.95 7.81
CA SER A 81 12.78 23.11 6.46
C SER A 81 11.94 24.37 6.28
N TYR A 82 12.10 25.03 5.13
CA TYR A 82 11.40 26.27 4.77
C TYR A 82 10.03 26.05 4.10
N GLY A 83 9.47 24.86 4.30
CA GLY A 83 8.23 24.43 3.66
C GLY A 83 8.49 23.54 2.45
N GLU A 84 7.54 22.66 2.19
CA GLU A 84 7.57 21.70 1.08
C GLU A 84 6.22 21.66 0.39
N HIS A 85 6.25 21.51 -0.93
CA HIS A 85 5.08 21.37 -1.77
C HIS A 85 5.12 20.01 -2.46
N VAL A 86 4.10 19.19 -2.21
CA VAL A 86 4.03 17.82 -2.69
C VAL A 86 2.83 17.67 -3.61
N ALA A 87 3.06 17.11 -4.80
CA ALA A 87 2.01 16.68 -5.70
C ALA A 87 2.03 15.16 -5.81
N ILE A 88 0.85 14.56 -5.66
CA ILE A 88 0.64 13.12 -5.77
C ILE A 88 -0.24 12.88 -6.98
N PHE A 89 0.24 12.12 -7.95
CA PHE A 89 -0.51 11.76 -9.15
C PHE A 89 -0.96 10.32 -9.06
N VAL A 90 -2.24 10.07 -9.31
CA VAL A 90 -2.86 8.75 -9.27
C VAL A 90 -3.35 8.43 -10.67
N GLN A 91 -2.82 7.35 -11.26
CA GLN A 91 -3.15 6.93 -12.61
C GLN A 91 -3.62 5.48 -12.61
N GLU A 92 -4.82 5.24 -13.12
CA GLU A 92 -5.32 3.89 -13.39
C GLU A 92 -4.53 3.24 -14.54
N MET A 93 -4.14 2.00 -14.33
CA MET A 93 -3.41 1.17 -15.30
C MET A 93 -4.34 0.08 -15.83
N ARG A 94 -4.41 -0.09 -17.16
CA ARG A 94 -5.19 -1.16 -17.80
C ARG A 94 -4.26 -2.13 -18.53
N PRO A 95 -4.53 -3.45 -18.51
CA PRO A 95 -5.66 -4.12 -17.84
C PRO A 95 -5.48 -4.31 -16.32
N GLY A 96 -6.58 -4.43 -15.58
CA GLY A 96 -6.62 -4.80 -14.16
C GLY A 96 -7.01 -3.65 -13.21
N PRO A 97 -7.15 -3.93 -11.90
CA PRO A 97 -7.25 -2.92 -10.86
C PRO A 97 -5.84 -2.54 -10.40
N LYS A 98 -5.01 -2.00 -11.30
CA LYS A 98 -3.67 -1.51 -10.97
C LYS A 98 -3.66 0.00 -10.96
N THR A 99 -2.92 0.59 -10.03
CA THR A 99 -2.81 2.05 -9.91
C THR A 99 -1.35 2.44 -9.81
N ARG A 100 -0.87 3.27 -10.73
CA ARG A 100 0.43 3.94 -10.61
C ARG A 100 0.24 5.20 -9.79
N VAL A 101 0.97 5.31 -8.68
CA VAL A 101 1.07 6.55 -7.91
C VAL A 101 2.45 7.12 -8.10
N GLU A 102 2.50 8.40 -8.42
CA GLU A 102 3.74 9.16 -8.48
C GLU A 102 3.69 10.28 -7.46
N VAL A 103 4.79 10.50 -6.75
CA VAL A 103 4.93 11.58 -5.77
C VAL A 103 6.06 12.47 -6.22
N VAL A 104 5.78 13.77 -6.29
CA VAL A 104 6.75 14.82 -6.61
C VAL A 104 6.85 15.75 -5.41
N SER A 105 8.04 15.88 -4.83
CA SER A 105 8.31 16.86 -3.79
C SER A 105 9.16 18.00 -4.33
N LYS A 106 8.67 19.24 -4.16
CA LYS A 106 9.42 20.46 -4.42
C LYS A 106 9.74 21.13 -3.09
N LYS A 107 11.03 21.22 -2.79
CA LYS A 107 11.53 22.01 -1.66
C LYS A 107 11.28 23.49 -1.95
N ALA A 108 10.71 24.23 -1.00
CA ALA A 108 10.48 25.67 -1.18
C ALA A 108 11.77 26.45 -1.42
N MET A 109 12.94 25.96 -0.94
CA MET A 109 14.26 26.52 -1.27
C MET A 109 15.30 25.44 -1.61
N ALA A 110 16.10 25.70 -2.64
CA ALA A 110 17.09 24.76 -3.20
C ALA A 110 18.27 24.41 -2.26
N THR A 111 18.55 25.22 -1.24
CA THR A 111 19.68 25.01 -0.30
C THR A 111 19.37 24.01 0.83
N ASN A 112 18.19 23.39 0.83
CA ASN A 112 17.75 22.51 1.91
C ASN A 112 18.15 21.03 1.69
N VAL A 113 19.39 20.67 2.07
CA VAL A 113 19.94 19.31 1.96
C VAL A 113 19.34 18.33 3.00
N LEU A 114 18.73 18.84 4.08
CA LEU A 114 18.18 18.04 5.18
C LEU A 114 16.69 17.72 5.06
N ALA A 115 16.03 18.15 3.98
CA ALA A 115 14.62 17.84 3.77
C ALA A 115 14.40 16.33 3.57
N PRO A 116 13.38 15.73 4.22
CA PRO A 116 13.04 14.32 4.08
C PRO A 116 12.79 13.90 2.63
N ASN A 117 13.03 12.62 2.31
CA ASN A 117 12.59 12.01 1.06
C ASN A 117 11.07 11.74 1.13
N TRP A 118 10.28 12.78 0.90
CA TRP A 118 8.83 12.72 0.95
C TRP A 118 8.25 11.73 -0.06
N GLU A 119 8.87 11.65 -1.23
CA GLU A 119 8.49 10.71 -2.29
C GLU A 119 8.51 9.28 -1.77
N GLY A 120 9.66 8.83 -1.26
CA GLY A 120 9.82 7.50 -0.69
C GLY A 120 8.91 7.26 0.50
N GLU A 121 8.85 8.21 1.46
CA GLU A 121 8.06 8.05 2.68
C GLU A 121 6.55 7.90 2.41
N ILE A 122 6.00 8.72 1.51
CA ILE A 122 4.58 8.63 1.13
C ILE A 122 4.31 7.30 0.41
N LEU A 123 5.18 6.91 -0.52
CA LEU A 123 5.02 5.67 -1.28
C LEU A 123 5.16 4.43 -0.39
N ASP A 124 6.05 4.46 0.60
CA ASP A 124 6.20 3.39 1.60
C ASP A 124 4.95 3.27 2.47
N LYS A 125 4.47 4.39 3.03
CA LYS A 125 3.26 4.40 3.87
C LYS A 125 2.00 4.02 3.08
N LEU A 126 1.86 4.48 1.83
CA LEU A 126 0.80 4.00 0.94
C LEU A 126 0.92 2.49 0.73
N GLY A 127 2.13 1.97 0.48
CA GLY A 127 2.37 0.53 0.40
C GLY A 127 1.91 -0.20 1.65
N GLN A 128 2.28 0.28 2.84
CA GLN A 128 1.88 -0.32 4.13
C GLN A 128 0.38 -0.21 4.44
N LYS A 129 -0.30 0.84 3.96
CA LYS A 129 -1.73 1.07 4.20
C LYS A 129 -2.60 0.29 3.22
N LEU A 130 -2.16 0.21 1.96
CA LEU A 130 -2.83 -0.51 0.88
C LEU A 130 -2.53 -2.00 0.94
N ALA A 131 -1.34 -2.38 1.42
CA ALA A 131 -1.11 -3.70 1.98
C ALA A 131 -1.95 -3.81 3.24
N ARG A 132 -3.11 -4.48 3.15
CA ARG A 132 -3.95 -4.73 4.32
C ARG A 132 -3.08 -5.26 5.47
N PRO A 133 -3.27 -4.82 6.73
CA PRO A 133 -2.68 -5.52 7.87
C PRO A 133 -3.08 -7.00 7.79
N GLY A 134 -2.10 -7.88 7.52
CA GLY A 134 -2.32 -9.29 7.21
C GLY A 134 -2.14 -9.69 5.73
N ALA A 135 -1.55 -8.85 4.87
CA ALA A 135 -0.80 -9.31 3.72
C ALA A 135 0.54 -9.83 4.23
N ALA A 136 0.61 -11.14 4.47
CA ALA A 136 1.84 -11.87 4.70
C ALA A 136 2.80 -11.68 3.48
N PRO A 137 4.04 -12.19 3.52
CA PRO A 137 4.87 -12.31 2.31
C PRO A 137 4.06 -12.97 1.19
N VAL A 138 4.54 -12.98 -0.05
CA VAL A 138 3.94 -13.84 -1.10
C VAL A 138 4.16 -15.30 -0.68
N VAL A 139 3.34 -15.77 0.26
CA VAL A 139 3.07 -17.16 0.50
C VAL A 139 2.28 -17.56 -0.73
N ALA A 140 2.67 -18.70 -1.28
CA ALA A 140 1.98 -19.40 -2.35
C ALA A 140 0.48 -19.05 -2.42
N GLY A 141 0.00 -18.73 -3.62
CA GLY A 141 -1.42 -18.43 -3.83
C GLY A 141 -2.28 -19.48 -3.13
N ILE A 142 -3.45 -19.11 -2.61
CA ILE A 142 -4.30 -20.04 -1.86
C ILE A 142 -4.65 -21.31 -2.68
N ASP A 143 -4.50 -21.24 -4.01
CA ASP A 143 -4.65 -22.32 -4.98
C ASP A 143 -3.38 -23.17 -5.22
N ASP A 144 -2.20 -22.72 -4.77
CA ASP A 144 -0.95 -23.47 -4.81
C ASP A 144 -0.91 -24.50 -3.67
N VAL A 145 -1.54 -25.64 -3.94
CA VAL A 145 -1.61 -26.78 -3.03
C VAL A 145 -0.23 -27.42 -2.81
N ASP A 146 0.74 -27.20 -3.71
CA ASP A 146 2.06 -27.80 -3.59
C ASP A 146 2.93 -27.13 -2.52
N ALA A 147 2.64 -25.87 -2.21
CA ALA A 147 3.25 -25.15 -1.10
C ALA A 147 2.65 -25.47 0.28
N VAL A 148 1.59 -26.28 0.36
CA VAL A 148 1.01 -26.69 1.65
C VAL A 148 1.98 -27.69 2.31
N PRO A 149 2.49 -27.42 3.53
CA PRO A 149 3.50 -28.24 4.20
C PRO A 149 2.89 -29.51 4.82
N LEU A 150 2.17 -30.29 4.00
CA LEU A 150 1.51 -31.54 4.34
C LEU A 150 1.83 -32.61 3.31
N ASN A 151 1.61 -33.87 3.70
CA ASN A 151 1.60 -34.98 2.75
C ASN A 151 0.36 -34.92 1.83
N GLU A 152 0.29 -35.82 0.84
CA GLU A 152 -0.82 -35.87 -0.13
C GLU A 152 -2.20 -35.98 0.51
N ARG A 153 -2.33 -36.71 1.64
CA ARG A 153 -3.60 -36.79 2.38
C ARG A 153 -4.02 -35.42 2.92
N GLY A 154 -3.07 -34.65 3.46
CA GLY A 154 -3.33 -33.30 3.94
C GLY A 154 -3.58 -32.30 2.83
N LYS A 155 -2.86 -32.40 1.72
CA LYS A 155 -3.12 -31.63 0.50
C LYS A 155 -4.51 -31.89 -0.07
N GLN A 156 -4.98 -33.15 -0.08
CA GLN A 156 -6.36 -33.45 -0.47
C GLN A 156 -7.39 -32.80 0.47
N GLY A 157 -7.13 -32.86 1.79
CA GLY A 157 -7.95 -32.15 2.78
C GLY A 157 -7.99 -30.63 2.54
N TYR A 158 -6.87 -30.04 2.11
CA TYR A 158 -6.79 -28.63 1.73
C TYR A 158 -7.61 -28.33 0.46
N ARG A 159 -7.49 -29.16 -0.59
CA ARG A 159 -8.32 -29.05 -1.81
C ARG A 159 -9.81 -29.07 -1.48
N ASP A 160 -10.24 -30.00 -0.63
CA ASP A 160 -11.64 -30.12 -0.20
C ASP A 160 -12.09 -28.90 0.62
N TRP A 161 -11.18 -28.31 1.40
CA TRP A 161 -11.44 -27.09 2.17
C TRP A 161 -11.59 -25.86 1.28
N LEU A 162 -10.84 -25.76 0.17
CA LEU A 162 -10.95 -24.68 -0.81
C LEU A 162 -12.34 -24.60 -1.48
N THR A 163 -13.11 -25.68 -1.46
CA THR A 163 -14.49 -25.70 -1.99
C THR A 163 -15.54 -25.28 -0.96
N LYS A 164 -15.16 -25.02 0.31
CA LYS A 164 -16.12 -24.71 1.38
C LYS A 164 -16.51 -23.23 1.37
N LYS A 165 -17.74 -22.96 1.82
CA LYS A 165 -18.27 -21.60 1.96
C LYS A 165 -17.47 -20.78 2.98
N MET A 166 -17.42 -19.47 2.78
CA MET A 166 -16.88 -18.53 3.76
C MET A 166 -17.86 -18.28 4.93
N PRO A 167 -17.38 -17.80 6.10
CA PRO A 167 -15.96 -17.72 6.46
C PRO A 167 -15.35 -19.11 6.69
N ARG A 168 -14.04 -19.29 6.50
CA ARG A 168 -13.37 -20.59 6.64
C ARG A 168 -11.93 -20.47 7.14
N ALA A 169 -11.44 -21.51 7.81
CA ALA A 169 -10.07 -21.56 8.32
C ALA A 169 -9.45 -22.95 8.20
N PHE A 170 -8.16 -22.98 7.91
CA PHE A 170 -7.34 -24.19 7.82
C PHE A 170 -6.12 -24.07 8.75
N VAL A 171 -5.92 -25.09 9.58
CA VAL A 171 -4.88 -25.14 10.62
C VAL A 171 -3.99 -26.34 10.37
N ILE A 172 -2.69 -26.12 10.46
CA ILE A 172 -1.65 -27.16 10.39
C ILE A 172 -0.97 -27.25 11.75
N GLY A 173 -0.64 -28.46 12.18
CA GLY A 173 0.14 -28.72 13.39
C GLY A 173 1.32 -29.65 13.12
N GLU A 174 2.08 -29.92 14.16
CA GLU A 174 3.29 -30.74 14.10
C GLU A 174 3.01 -32.14 13.52
N GLY A 175 3.99 -32.71 12.81
CA GLY A 175 3.90 -34.06 12.23
C GLY A 175 2.90 -34.19 11.07
N GLY A 176 2.50 -33.08 10.45
CA GLY A 176 1.56 -33.08 9.32
C GLY A 176 0.10 -33.26 9.73
N ALA A 177 -0.22 -33.02 11.01
CA ALA A 177 -1.60 -32.95 11.47
C ALA A 177 -2.29 -31.69 10.93
N TRP A 178 -3.58 -31.78 10.64
CA TRP A 178 -4.36 -30.64 10.16
C TRP A 178 -5.81 -30.71 10.62
N ASN A 179 -6.45 -29.54 10.64
CA ASN A 179 -7.88 -29.37 10.90
C ASN A 179 -8.43 -28.22 10.06
N SER A 180 -9.72 -28.23 9.77
CA SER A 180 -10.37 -27.17 9.01
C SER A 180 -11.80 -26.94 9.50
N SER A 181 -12.30 -25.72 9.32
CA SER A 181 -13.69 -25.42 9.62
C SER A 181 -14.21 -24.29 8.72
N TRP A 182 -15.53 -24.20 8.57
CA TRP A 182 -16.19 -23.23 7.69
C TRP A 182 -17.59 -22.88 8.15
N GLY A 183 -18.12 -21.76 7.65
CA GLY A 183 -19.41 -21.20 8.04
C GLY A 183 -19.44 -20.62 9.45
N THR A 184 -20.53 -19.93 9.77
CA THR A 184 -20.75 -19.35 11.11
C THR A 184 -21.58 -20.25 12.02
N THR A 185 -22.19 -21.30 11.48
CA THR A 185 -22.99 -22.27 12.23
C THR A 185 -22.18 -23.55 12.43
N PRO A 186 -21.71 -23.85 13.66
CA PRO A 186 -20.97 -25.06 13.94
C PRO A 186 -21.86 -26.30 13.81
N ALA A 187 -21.25 -27.44 13.48
CA ALA A 187 -21.95 -28.72 13.43
C ALA A 187 -22.24 -29.29 14.83
N ASN A 188 -21.33 -29.02 15.79
CA ASN A 188 -21.47 -29.50 17.15
C ASN A 188 -21.88 -28.37 18.09
N LEU A 189 -22.82 -28.67 19.00
CA LEU A 189 -23.21 -27.76 20.07
C LEU A 189 -22.01 -27.43 20.97
N GLY A 190 -21.81 -26.15 21.25
CA GLY A 190 -20.72 -25.66 22.10
C GLY A 190 -19.41 -25.35 21.36
N GLU A 191 -19.35 -25.53 20.03
CA GLU A 191 -18.24 -25.00 19.24
C GLU A 191 -18.41 -23.49 18.95
N PRO A 192 -17.31 -22.73 18.79
CA PRO A 192 -17.37 -21.32 18.43
C PRO A 192 -18.05 -21.11 17.07
N ASN A 193 -18.74 -19.98 16.90
CA ASN A 193 -19.28 -19.58 15.59
C ASN A 193 -18.16 -19.18 14.61
N ASP A 194 -17.10 -18.56 15.11
CA ASP A 194 -15.92 -18.19 14.33
C ASP A 194 -15.15 -19.45 13.85
N PRO A 195 -15.00 -19.67 12.54
CA PRO A 195 -14.28 -20.82 12.02
C PRO A 195 -12.79 -20.83 12.38
N VAL A 196 -12.16 -19.68 12.61
CA VAL A 196 -10.76 -19.59 13.04
C VAL A 196 -10.61 -20.20 14.43
N GLN A 197 -11.42 -19.72 15.39
CA GLN A 197 -11.45 -20.25 16.75
C GLN A 197 -11.78 -21.74 16.78
N ARG A 198 -12.80 -22.15 16.01
CA ARG A 198 -13.24 -23.54 15.95
C ARG A 198 -12.18 -24.48 15.37
N ALA A 199 -11.52 -24.11 14.28
CA ALA A 199 -10.45 -24.92 13.68
C ALA A 199 -9.24 -25.06 14.62
N MET A 200 -8.84 -23.96 15.27
CA MET A 200 -7.73 -23.96 16.22
C MET A 200 -8.04 -24.82 17.46
N GLN A 201 -9.21 -24.62 18.05
CA GLN A 201 -9.67 -25.39 19.20
C GLN A 201 -9.75 -26.89 18.87
N ASN A 202 -10.26 -27.25 17.69
CA ASN A 202 -10.38 -28.64 17.27
C ASN A 202 -9.01 -29.27 16.91
N CYS A 203 -8.01 -28.47 16.50
CA CYS A 203 -6.63 -28.94 16.38
C CYS A 203 -6.04 -29.27 17.76
N GLN A 204 -6.15 -28.34 18.71
CA GLN A 204 -5.60 -28.47 20.06
C GLN A 204 -6.27 -29.57 20.87
N LYS A 205 -7.60 -29.71 20.79
CA LYS A 205 -8.36 -30.78 21.47
C LYS A 205 -7.93 -32.19 21.05
N ARG A 206 -7.35 -32.34 19.85
CA ARG A 206 -6.81 -33.62 19.37
C ARG A 206 -5.42 -33.95 19.92
N GLY A 207 -4.87 -33.10 20.80
CA GLY A 207 -3.52 -33.27 21.35
C GLY A 207 -2.39 -32.92 20.39
N VAL A 208 -2.70 -32.23 19.28
CA VAL A 208 -1.72 -31.82 18.27
C VAL A 208 -0.91 -30.63 18.82
N LYS A 209 0.42 -30.71 18.73
CA LYS A 209 1.33 -29.63 19.12
C LYS A 209 1.51 -28.62 17.98
N ASN A 210 1.88 -27.39 18.33
CA ASN A 210 2.23 -26.33 17.38
C ASN A 210 1.14 -26.06 16.31
N CYS A 211 -0.14 -26.11 16.70
CA CYS A 211 -1.25 -25.75 15.82
C CYS A 211 -1.14 -24.27 15.41
N LYS A 212 -1.02 -24.01 14.10
CA LYS A 212 -0.88 -22.70 13.49
C LYS A 212 -1.83 -22.54 12.31
N LEU A 213 -2.34 -21.32 12.12
CA LEU A 213 -3.19 -21.02 10.98
C LEU A 213 -2.34 -21.04 9.71
N TYR A 214 -2.77 -21.84 8.74
CA TYR A 214 -2.18 -21.84 7.41
C TYR A 214 -2.95 -20.91 6.48
N ALA A 215 -4.27 -21.02 6.43
CA ALA A 215 -5.10 -20.18 5.56
C ALA A 215 -6.42 -19.79 6.24
N VAL A 216 -6.90 -18.59 5.92
CA VAL A 216 -8.18 -18.03 6.38
C VAL A 216 -8.87 -17.40 5.17
N ASP A 217 -10.12 -17.81 4.93
CA ASP A 217 -10.93 -17.41 3.79
C ASP A 217 -10.23 -17.65 2.43
N ASP A 218 -9.80 -16.60 1.77
CA ASP A 218 -9.17 -16.57 0.45
C ASP A 218 -7.66 -16.28 0.49
N ARG A 219 -7.05 -16.32 1.68
CA ARG A 219 -5.62 -16.04 1.86
C ARG A 219 -4.88 -17.08 2.70
N VAL A 220 -3.62 -17.30 2.34
CA VAL A 220 -2.63 -17.96 3.19
C VAL A 220 -2.11 -16.93 4.21
N VAL A 221 -2.10 -17.31 5.49
CA VAL A 221 -1.66 -16.48 6.63
C VAL A 221 -0.45 -17.08 7.35
N TRP A 222 0.08 -18.17 6.82
CA TRP A 222 1.21 -18.90 7.37
C TRP A 222 2.49 -18.06 7.35
N VAL A 223 3.20 -18.03 8.48
CA VAL A 223 4.57 -17.51 8.58
C VAL A 223 5.48 -18.69 8.94
N PRO A 224 6.43 -19.09 8.07
CA PRO A 224 7.42 -20.10 8.41
C PRO A 224 8.22 -19.68 9.64
N ASP A 225 8.53 -20.64 10.52
CA ASP A 225 9.46 -20.43 11.64
C ASP A 225 10.92 -20.38 11.18
#